data_AF-A0A3S1GJE1-F1
#
_entry.id   AF-A0A3S1GJE1-F1
#
_cell.length_a   1.000
_cell.length_b   1.000
_cell.length_c   1.000
_cell.angle_alpha   90.00
_cell.angle_beta   90.00
_cell.angle_gamma   90.00
#
_symmetry.space_group_name_H-M   'P 1'
#
loop_
_entity.id
_entity.type
_entity.pdbx_description
1 polymer ?
#
loop_
_entity_poly.entity_id
_entity_poly.type
_entity_poly.pdbx_seq_one_letter_code
_entity_poly.pdbx_strand_id
1 'polypeptide(L)'
;LFQHQSVVPEEKARRIVPALLEAARRAGQGSFLTVLKRFGGVRSPALLSFPRPGYTLTLDFPNRGERTLRLLAELDRIAVEAGGAVNPYKDARMGPETFAASFPQWQRLEALRDPAFISSFWARTAKRLEIGEGRAEAAE
;
A
#
# COMPACT_ATOMS: atom_id res chain seq x y z
N LEU A 1 -0.46 -14.90 -10.87
CA LEU A 1 0.47 -13.75 -10.92
C LEU A 1 0.23 -12.90 -9.68
N PHE A 2 1.28 -12.37 -9.06
CA PHE A 2 1.13 -11.37 -7.99
C PHE A 2 1.74 -10.04 -8.44
N GLN A 3 1.08 -8.94 -8.10
CA GLN A 3 1.55 -7.61 -8.41
C GLN A 3 1.78 -6.85 -7.10
N HIS A 4 2.96 -6.25 -6.94
CA HIS A 4 3.21 -5.23 -5.93
C HIS A 4 3.18 -3.86 -6.59
N GLN A 5 2.32 -2.97 -6.11
CA GLN A 5 2.33 -1.57 -6.52
C GLN A 5 2.43 -0.69 -5.28
N SER A 6 3.46 0.14 -5.22
CA SER A 6 3.64 1.11 -4.15
C SER A 6 3.90 2.51 -4.69
N VAL A 7 3.66 3.50 -3.85
CA VAL A 7 4.05 4.90 -4.05
C VAL A 7 5.02 5.28 -2.94
N VAL A 8 6.10 5.99 -3.30
CA VAL A 8 7.10 6.49 -2.36
C VAL A 8 7.22 8.02 -2.49
N PRO A 9 7.47 8.74 -1.38
CA PRO A 9 7.65 10.19 -1.41
C PRO A 9 8.79 10.62 -2.36
N GLU A 10 8.62 11.75 -3.03
CA GLU A 10 9.54 12.25 -4.06
C GLU A 10 10.97 12.42 -3.52
N GLU A 11 11.11 12.96 -2.31
CA GLU A 11 12.38 13.23 -1.66
C GLU A 11 13.14 11.95 -1.27
N LYS A 12 12.43 10.83 -1.13
CA LYS A 12 13.03 9.51 -0.81
C LYS A 12 13.15 8.60 -2.03
N ALA A 13 12.47 8.90 -3.14
CA ALA A 13 12.34 8.03 -4.30
C ALA A 13 13.69 7.58 -4.88
N ARG A 14 14.67 8.48 -4.96
CA ARG A 14 16.03 8.17 -5.46
C ARG A 14 16.73 7.04 -4.68
N ARG A 15 16.41 6.87 -3.40
CA ARG A 15 16.96 5.80 -2.55
C ARG A 15 16.05 4.57 -2.53
N ILE A 16 14.74 4.78 -2.45
CA ILE A 16 13.80 3.68 -2.18
C ILE A 16 13.45 2.88 -3.44
N VAL A 17 13.34 3.51 -4.61
CA VAL A 17 13.06 2.77 -5.85
C VAL A 17 14.17 1.74 -6.15
N PRO A 18 15.48 2.09 -6.09
CA PRO A 18 16.54 1.09 -6.19
C PRO A 18 16.47 0.00 -5.12
N ALA A 19 16.11 0.33 -3.88
CA ALA A 19 15.99 -0.65 -2.80
C ALA A 19 14.88 -1.69 -3.06
N LEU A 20 13.74 -1.27 -3.63
CA LEU A 20 12.66 -2.18 -4.04
C LEU A 20 13.11 -3.13 -5.15
N LEU A 21 13.80 -2.59 -6.18
CA LEU A 21 14.35 -3.40 -7.27
C LEU A 21 15.42 -4.37 -6.77
N GLU A 22 16.28 -3.93 -5.85
CA GLU A 22 17.33 -4.73 -5.23
C GLU A 22 16.75 -5.86 -4.37
N ALA A 23 15.66 -5.62 -3.64
CA ALA A 23 14.96 -6.68 -2.90
C ALA A 23 14.44 -7.78 -3.85
N ALA A 24 13.82 -7.39 -4.96
CA ALA A 24 13.38 -8.34 -5.99
C ALA A 24 14.56 -9.13 -6.61
N ARG A 25 15.67 -8.42 -6.91
CA ARG A 25 16.90 -9.04 -7.42
C ARG A 25 17.49 -10.05 -6.44
N ARG A 26 17.63 -9.69 -5.15
CA ARG A 26 18.12 -10.56 -4.08
C ARG A 26 17.24 -11.79 -3.89
N ALA A 27 15.93 -11.64 -4.06
CA ALA A 27 14.98 -12.76 -4.00
C ALA A 27 15.02 -13.67 -5.25
N GLY A 28 15.83 -13.36 -6.26
CA GLY A 28 15.93 -14.14 -7.50
C GLY A 28 14.63 -14.15 -8.31
N GLN A 29 13.82 -13.09 -8.18
CA GLN A 29 12.53 -12.96 -8.84
C GLN A 29 12.53 -11.73 -9.74
N GLY A 30 12.60 -11.97 -11.04
CA GLY A 30 12.44 -10.93 -12.05
C GLY A 30 10.99 -10.50 -12.16
N SER A 31 10.77 -9.20 -12.26
CA SER A 31 9.47 -8.63 -12.61
C SER A 31 9.31 -8.65 -14.13
N PHE A 32 8.27 -9.33 -14.64
CA PHE A 32 8.06 -9.42 -16.09
C PHE A 32 7.62 -8.08 -16.69
N LEU A 33 6.78 -7.34 -15.96
CA LEU A 33 6.34 -6.00 -16.30
C LEU A 33 6.70 -5.06 -15.15
N THR A 34 7.47 -4.02 -15.45
CA THR A 34 7.85 -3.00 -14.46
C THR A 34 7.40 -1.64 -14.94
N VAL A 35 6.63 -0.93 -14.12
CA VAL A 35 6.14 0.42 -14.43
C VAL A 35 6.63 1.39 -13.35
N LEU A 36 7.37 2.41 -13.76
CA LEU A 36 7.75 3.54 -12.92
C LEU A 36 7.02 4.78 -13.44
N LYS A 37 6.26 5.45 -12.56
CA LYS A 37 5.49 6.65 -12.91
C LYS A 37 5.63 7.69 -11.80
N ARG A 38 5.69 8.97 -12.17
CA ARG A 38 5.57 10.08 -11.22
C ARG A 38 4.12 10.52 -11.12
N PHE A 39 3.59 10.63 -9.90
CA PHE A 39 2.30 11.26 -9.64
C PHE A 39 2.46 12.77 -9.45
N GLY A 40 1.46 13.51 -9.93
CA GLY A 40 1.41 14.98 -9.79
C GLY A 40 0.89 15.44 -8.44
N GLY A 41 0.81 16.76 -8.26
CA GLY A 41 0.40 17.41 -7.02
C GLY A 41 -1.10 17.47 -6.75
N VAL A 42 -1.94 17.13 -7.72
CA VAL A 42 -3.41 17.25 -7.59
C VAL A 42 -3.91 16.21 -6.58
N ARG A 43 -4.47 16.68 -5.47
CA ARG A 43 -5.02 15.82 -4.41
C ARG A 43 -6.29 15.13 -4.89
N SER A 44 -6.35 13.82 -4.67
CA SER A 44 -7.59 13.05 -4.82
C SER A 44 -8.46 13.18 -3.55
N PRO A 45 -9.77 13.44 -3.67
CA PRO A 45 -10.60 13.84 -2.52
C PRO A 45 -11.03 12.69 -1.60
N ALA A 46 -11.00 11.43 -2.07
CA ALA A 46 -11.50 10.29 -1.29
C ALA A 46 -10.55 9.91 -0.14
N LEU A 47 -11.11 9.49 1.01
CA LEU A 47 -10.37 9.15 2.23
C LEU A 47 -9.33 8.04 2.05
N LEU A 48 -9.58 7.09 1.13
CA LEU A 48 -8.68 5.99 0.81
C LEU A 48 -7.98 6.16 -0.55
N SER A 49 -7.80 7.40 -1.01
CA SER A 49 -7.13 7.64 -2.29
C SER A 49 -5.69 7.10 -2.27
N PHE A 50 -5.39 6.20 -3.21
CA PHE A 50 -4.01 5.75 -3.43
C PHE A 50 -3.12 6.86 -4.06
N PRO A 51 -3.54 7.57 -5.13
CA PRO A 51 -2.70 8.59 -5.74
C PRO A 51 -2.32 9.72 -4.78
N ARG A 52 -1.03 9.99 -4.68
CA ARG A 52 -0.41 11.05 -3.87
C ARG A 52 0.92 11.46 -4.50
N PRO A 53 1.43 12.68 -4.24
CA PRO A 53 2.70 13.14 -4.81
C PRO A 53 3.84 12.17 -4.52
N GLY A 54 4.63 11.83 -5.54
CA GLY A 54 5.71 10.86 -5.42
C GLY A 54 5.89 9.97 -6.64
N TYR A 55 6.66 8.89 -6.47
CA TYR A 55 6.93 7.92 -7.52
C TYR A 55 6.24 6.60 -7.22
N THR A 56 5.51 6.07 -8.19
CA THR A 56 4.95 4.72 -8.11
C THR A 56 5.82 3.72 -8.82
N LEU A 57 6.03 2.57 -8.20
CA LEU A 57 6.66 1.40 -8.81
C LEU A 57 5.67 0.23 -8.78
N THR A 58 5.43 -0.37 -9.94
CA THR A 58 4.68 -1.63 -10.09
C THR A 58 5.62 -2.73 -10.53
N LEU A 59 5.55 -3.88 -9.85
CA LEU A 59 6.33 -5.09 -10.13
C LEU A 59 5.40 -6.31 -10.18
N ASP A 60 5.53 -7.13 -11.22
CA ASP A 60 4.72 -8.32 -11.48
C ASP A 60 5.55 -9.60 -11.37
N PHE A 61 5.21 -10.46 -10.40
CA PHE A 61 5.94 -11.68 -10.07
C PHE A 61 5.12 -12.95 -10.36
N PRO A 62 5.72 -13.99 -10.97
CA PRO A 62 5.14 -15.32 -10.98
C PRO A 62 4.89 -15.82 -9.56
N ASN A 63 3.78 -16.52 -9.34
CA ASN A 63 3.48 -17.07 -8.03
C ASN A 63 4.36 -18.32 -7.78
N ARG A 64 5.45 -18.18 -7.03
CA ARG A 64 6.32 -19.28 -6.57
C ARG A 64 6.03 -19.67 -5.12
N GLY A 65 4.78 -19.49 -4.68
CA GLY A 65 4.33 -19.76 -3.32
C GLY A 65 5.00 -18.85 -2.30
N GLU A 66 5.39 -19.44 -1.16
CA GLU A 66 5.88 -18.71 0.01
C GLU A 66 7.08 -17.79 -0.29
N ARG A 67 7.96 -18.16 -1.23
CA ARG A 67 9.09 -17.30 -1.63
C ARG A 67 8.62 -15.97 -2.23
N THR A 68 7.57 -15.98 -3.03
CA THR A 68 6.98 -14.76 -3.59
C THR A 68 6.24 -14.00 -2.50
N LEU A 69 5.54 -14.69 -1.59
CA LEU A 69 4.83 -14.03 -0.50
C LEU A 69 5.76 -13.28 0.47
N ARG A 70 6.96 -13.82 0.76
CA ARG A 70 7.98 -13.13 1.55
C ARG A 70 8.54 -11.90 0.85
N LEU A 71 8.82 -12.01 -0.45
CA LEU A 71 9.27 -10.85 -1.24
C LEU A 71 8.23 -9.73 -1.22
N LEU A 72 6.97 -10.05 -1.46
CA LEU A 72 5.89 -9.04 -1.45
C LEU A 72 5.79 -8.34 -0.08
N ALA A 73 5.87 -9.10 1.02
CA ALA A 73 5.89 -8.51 2.38
C ALA A 73 7.10 -7.58 2.61
N GLU A 74 8.27 -7.95 2.09
CA GLU A 74 9.47 -7.12 2.17
C GLU A 74 9.30 -5.81 1.37
N LEU A 75 8.74 -5.87 0.17
CA LEU A 75 8.46 -4.70 -0.66
C LEU A 75 7.45 -3.77 0.01
N ASP A 76 6.37 -4.33 0.57
CA ASP A 76 5.36 -3.59 1.34
C ASP A 76 6.00 -2.84 2.51
N ARG A 77 6.86 -3.53 3.27
CA ARG A 77 7.58 -2.95 4.41
C ARG A 77 8.51 -1.81 3.97
N ILE A 78 9.32 -2.00 2.92
CA ILE A 78 10.22 -0.96 2.39
C ILE A 78 9.44 0.29 1.99
N ALA A 79 8.31 0.13 1.31
CA ALA A 79 7.48 1.24 0.88
C ALA A 79 6.85 2.00 2.06
N VAL A 80 6.28 1.27 3.03
CA VAL A 80 5.63 1.85 4.20
C VAL A 80 6.63 2.55 5.13
N GLU A 81 7.80 1.94 5.40
CA GLU A 81 8.85 2.56 6.22
C GLU A 81 9.40 3.86 5.60
N ALA A 82 9.33 3.99 4.28
CA ALA A 82 9.67 5.22 3.59
C ALA A 82 8.61 6.34 3.78
N GLY A 83 7.48 6.07 4.43
CA GLY A 83 6.32 6.97 4.45
C GLY A 83 5.52 6.95 3.14
N GLY A 84 5.70 5.88 2.36
CA GLY A 84 4.92 5.61 1.16
C GLY A 84 3.64 4.84 1.48
N ALA A 85 3.11 4.17 0.46
CA ALA A 85 1.95 3.30 0.60
C ALA A 85 1.90 2.21 -0.45
N VAL A 86 1.13 1.17 -0.16
CA VAL A 86 0.84 0.06 -1.07
C VAL A 86 -0.58 0.19 -1.61
N ASN A 87 -0.77 -0.08 -2.90
CA ASN A 87 -2.09 0.00 -3.54
C ASN A 87 -2.90 -1.29 -3.29
N PRO A 88 -4.08 -1.22 -2.66
CA PRO A 88 -4.90 -2.40 -2.39
C PRO A 88 -5.60 -2.96 -3.65
N TYR A 89 -5.71 -2.22 -4.75
CA TYR A 89 -6.57 -2.57 -5.89
C TYR A 89 -6.31 -3.96 -6.49
N LYS A 90 -5.04 -4.37 -6.64
CA LYS A 90 -4.67 -5.72 -7.08
C LYS A 90 -4.03 -6.57 -5.98
N ASP A 91 -4.05 -6.07 -4.76
CA ASP A 91 -3.40 -6.71 -3.64
C ASP A 91 -4.43 -7.54 -2.85
N ALA A 92 -4.30 -8.87 -2.93
CA ALA A 92 -5.14 -9.82 -2.22
C ALA A 92 -4.61 -10.19 -0.82
N ARG A 93 -3.48 -9.61 -0.39
CA ARG A 93 -2.65 -10.07 0.74
C ARG A 93 -2.43 -9.02 1.82
N MET A 94 -2.82 -7.77 1.55
CA MET A 94 -2.53 -6.61 2.38
C MET A 94 -3.00 -6.88 3.80
N GLY A 95 -2.06 -6.76 4.74
CA GLY A 95 -2.29 -6.91 6.17
C GLY A 95 -2.82 -5.61 6.80
N PRO A 96 -3.34 -5.70 8.04
CA PRO A 96 -3.88 -4.57 8.77
C PRO A 96 -2.87 -3.42 8.91
N GLU A 97 -1.64 -3.70 9.31
CA GLU A 97 -0.65 -2.63 9.55
C GLU A 97 -0.20 -1.91 8.29
N THR A 98 0.02 -2.66 7.19
CA THR A 98 0.30 -2.06 5.88
C THR A 98 -0.86 -1.19 5.42
N PHE A 99 -2.10 -1.62 5.65
CA PHE A 99 -3.29 -0.83 5.33
C PHE A 99 -3.37 0.45 6.16
N ALA A 100 -3.23 0.35 7.49
CA ALA A 100 -3.28 1.48 8.40
C ALA A 100 -2.24 2.55 8.05
N ALA A 101 -0.99 2.12 7.79
CA ALA A 101 0.08 3.02 7.41
C ALA A 101 -0.11 3.61 6.00
N SER A 102 -0.68 2.84 5.07
CA SER A 102 -0.94 3.30 3.70
C SER A 102 -2.11 4.28 3.60
N PHE A 103 -3.09 4.17 4.51
CA PHE A 103 -4.35 4.92 4.49
C PHE A 103 -4.74 5.40 5.89
N PRO A 104 -4.06 6.41 6.43
CA PRO A 104 -4.24 6.85 7.82
C PRO A 104 -5.63 7.43 8.14
N GLN A 105 -6.48 7.68 7.12
CA GLN A 105 -7.85 8.15 7.30
C GLN A 105 -8.88 7.01 7.38
N TRP A 106 -8.44 5.76 7.49
CA TRP A 106 -9.34 4.59 7.48
C TRP A 106 -10.34 4.59 8.64
N GLN A 107 -9.97 5.09 9.84
CA GLN A 107 -10.90 5.17 10.98
C GLN A 107 -12.06 6.12 10.68
N ARG A 108 -11.80 7.24 9.98
CA ARG A 108 -12.85 8.17 9.56
C ARG A 108 -13.81 7.50 8.59
N LEU A 109 -13.31 6.66 7.68
CA LEU A 109 -14.19 5.88 6.82
C LEU A 109 -14.98 4.83 7.61
N GLU A 110 -14.35 4.13 8.58
CA GLU A 110 -15.06 3.16 9.43
C GLU A 110 -16.22 3.81 10.20
N ALA A 111 -16.02 5.02 10.72
CA ALA A 111 -17.06 5.77 11.43
C ALA A 111 -18.26 6.16 10.54
N LEU A 112 -18.05 6.28 9.23
CA LEU A 112 -19.07 6.63 8.24
C LEU A 112 -19.68 5.41 7.53
N ARG A 113 -19.02 4.26 7.62
CA ARG A 113 -19.40 3.03 6.91
C ARG A 113 -20.62 2.40 7.60
N ASP A 114 -21.58 1.96 6.80
CA ASP A 114 -22.65 1.07 7.30
C ASP A 114 -22.02 -0.24 7.84
N PRO A 115 -22.23 -0.61 9.11
CA PRO A 115 -21.68 -1.84 9.69
C PRO A 115 -21.98 -3.11 8.89
N ALA A 116 -23.11 -3.19 8.20
CA ALA A 116 -23.50 -4.32 7.36
C ALA A 116 -22.66 -4.44 6.07
N PHE A 117 -22.06 -3.35 5.59
CA PHE A 117 -21.21 -3.36 4.39
C PHE A 117 -19.78 -3.77 4.72
N ILE A 118 -19.53 -5.07 4.67
CA ILE A 118 -18.21 -5.65 4.92
C ILE A 118 -17.67 -6.40 3.70
N SER A 119 -16.57 -5.91 3.13
CA SER A 119 -15.83 -6.63 2.10
C SER A 119 -14.79 -7.56 2.73
N SER A 120 -14.33 -8.56 1.97
CA SER A 120 -13.23 -9.44 2.40
C SER A 120 -11.93 -8.67 2.66
N PHE A 121 -11.70 -7.56 1.94
CA PHE A 121 -10.61 -6.63 2.20
C PHE A 121 -10.78 -6.00 3.59
N TRP A 122 -11.94 -5.40 3.87
CA TRP A 122 -12.22 -4.72 5.13
C TRP A 122 -12.14 -5.66 6.34
N ALA A 123 -12.63 -6.89 6.20
CA ALA A 123 -12.56 -7.93 7.21
C ALA A 123 -11.12 -8.39 7.53
N ARG A 124 -10.23 -8.35 6.54
CA ARG A 124 -8.81 -8.72 6.70
C ARG A 124 -7.96 -7.56 7.22
N THR A 125 -8.33 -6.32 6.92
CA THR A 125 -7.57 -5.12 7.27
C THR A 125 -8.21 -4.36 8.44
N ALA A 126 -9.09 -3.41 8.16
CA ALA A 126 -9.67 -2.49 9.14
C ALA A 126 -10.29 -3.19 10.36
N LYS A 127 -11.00 -4.31 10.17
CA LYS A 127 -11.61 -5.06 11.28
C LYS A 127 -10.63 -5.83 12.17
N ARG A 128 -9.36 -5.93 11.77
CA ARG A 128 -8.27 -6.53 12.57
C ARG A 128 -7.47 -5.49 13.35
N LEU A 129 -7.72 -4.21 13.09
CA LEU A 129 -7.09 -3.09 13.80
C LEU A 129 -7.97 -2.65 14.96
N GLU A 130 -7.35 -2.23 16.05
CA GLU A 130 -8.05 -1.52 17.12
C GLU A 130 -8.39 -0.11 16.66
N ILE A 131 -9.60 0.35 17.01
CA ILE A 131 -10.00 1.73 16.78
C ILE A 131 -9.40 2.56 17.91
N GLY A 132 -8.29 3.23 17.64
CA GLY A 132 -7.70 4.16 18.60
C GLY A 132 -8.65 5.31 18.93
N GLU A 133 -8.65 5.76 20.18
CA GLU A 133 -9.36 6.97 20.62
C GLU A 133 -8.70 8.21 19.99
N GLY A 134 -9.16 8.62 18.80
CA GLY A 134 -8.55 9.70 18.03
C GLY A 134 -9.57 10.59 17.34
N ARG A 135 -9.84 11.73 17.98
CA ARG A 135 -10.67 12.90 17.59
C ARG A 135 -11.37 12.81 16.23
N ALA A 136 -12.68 12.65 16.29
CA ALA A 136 -13.57 13.18 15.27
C ALA A 136 -13.39 14.71 15.23
N GLU A 137 -12.48 15.21 14.41
CA GLU A 137 -12.56 16.60 13.97
C GLU A 137 -13.83 16.72 13.13
N ALA A 138 -14.83 17.35 13.74
CA ALA A 138 -16.04 17.80 13.07
C ALA A 138 -15.63 18.60 11.83
N ALA A 139 -16.14 18.18 10.68
CA ALA A 139 -16.00 18.97 9.46
C ALA A 139 -16.86 20.23 9.61
N GLU A 140 -16.20 21.38 9.71
CA GLU A 140 -16.78 22.68 9.34
C GLU A 140 -16.76 22.81 7.80
#